data_AF-F2TAJ0-F1
#
_entry.id   AF-F2TAJ0-F1
#
_cell.length_a   1.000
_cell.length_b   1.000
_cell.length_c   1.000
_cell.angle_alpha   90.00
_cell.angle_beta   90.00
_cell.angle_gamma   90.00
#
_symmetry.space_group_name_H-M   'P 1'
#
loop_
_entity.id
_entity.type
_entity.pdbx_description
1 polymer ?
#
loop_
_entity_poly.entity_id
_entity_poly.type
_entity_poly.pdbx_seq_one_letter_code
_entity_poly.pdbx_strand_id
1 'polypeptide(L)'
;MKFARDYTQILNAEDYPAQWVQSAISYKRLKKCIKKVCTELLSLGLRPEILNLLWHQSQAAKARGYDGAGDDSRPFGFQYSLSKNPFTSFWLPKLTFVIDPMDGSPIDAFVSPRTLEFLQQLNKIPLPIPAATLARLDSELGSFTDDGCLEVVADGELSLAKRRISLESVDENAETAHSVEIPLSADSEFFQILNKELSGLDKLQEREQIVLNERAKNLRQQIVKITKPQFRRSQSALYTWREIFRLYIDMQVFFCTDEQGSGQRDSKAASQQLEKFQATLTKDRRIKKLGKEGRAALETFLCINNALLQNLKFQEINRTALYKILKKFDKRTALPAGTIFPELMVVEAFLAETMAKAVCYTISEEVLTVIPQLDDYLCPICFNISFKPVRLRCNHVFCIRCLVVMQRAKQDKCALCREEVVLSATGANLDMELLAFLAASFPKETKAKQKENERAAMVDLYGNSYDSCSVM
;
A
#
# COMPACT_ATOMS: atom_id res chain seq x y z
N MET A 1 4.65 -25.25 -12.75
CA MET A 1 5.67 -25.73 -11.78
C MET A 1 6.75 -24.68 -11.52
N LYS A 2 7.06 -23.79 -12.48
CA LYS A 2 8.07 -22.73 -12.40
C LYS A 2 7.96 -21.81 -11.15
N PHE A 3 6.82 -21.11 -10.99
CA PHE A 3 6.68 -20.09 -9.94
C PHE A 3 6.99 -20.52 -8.50
N ALA A 4 6.64 -21.74 -8.07
CA ALA A 4 6.93 -22.17 -6.70
C ALA A 4 8.42 -22.43 -6.46
N ARG A 5 9.17 -22.76 -7.52
CA ARG A 5 10.64 -22.87 -7.48
C ARG A 5 11.26 -21.48 -7.57
N ASP A 6 10.77 -20.66 -8.51
CA ASP A 6 11.21 -19.28 -8.70
C ASP A 6 11.02 -18.44 -7.42
N TYR A 7 9.88 -18.58 -6.74
CA TYR A 7 9.58 -17.89 -5.48
C TYR A 7 10.57 -18.25 -4.37
N THR A 8 10.85 -19.55 -4.17
CA THR A 8 11.87 -19.98 -3.21
C THR A 8 13.27 -19.52 -3.63
N GLN A 9 13.56 -19.51 -4.92
CA GLN A 9 14.84 -19.04 -5.43
C GLN A 9 15.03 -17.55 -5.19
N ILE A 10 14.01 -16.72 -5.45
CA ILE A 10 14.09 -15.27 -5.21
C ILE A 10 14.25 -14.97 -3.72
N LEU A 11 13.51 -15.66 -2.85
CA LEU A 11 13.66 -15.51 -1.40
C LEU A 11 15.05 -15.92 -0.88
N ASN A 12 15.76 -16.78 -1.59
CA ASN A 12 17.11 -17.22 -1.24
C ASN A 12 18.22 -16.44 -1.97
N ALA A 13 17.90 -15.77 -3.07
CA ALA A 13 18.87 -15.09 -3.94
C ALA A 13 19.06 -13.61 -3.57
N GLU A 14 18.02 -12.98 -3.04
CA GLU A 14 18.16 -11.69 -2.37
C GLU A 14 18.42 -11.99 -0.89
N ASP A 15 19.49 -11.43 -0.30
CA ASP A 15 19.98 -11.68 1.06
C ASP A 15 18.99 -11.23 2.16
N TYR A 16 17.76 -11.76 2.13
CA TYR A 16 16.72 -11.45 3.10
C TYR A 16 17.09 -12.05 4.47
N PRO A 17 16.82 -11.33 5.57
CA PRO A 17 16.98 -11.89 6.90
C PRO A 17 16.20 -13.20 7.06
N ALA A 18 16.76 -14.18 7.78
CA ALA A 18 16.10 -15.47 7.99
C ALA A 18 14.68 -15.34 8.57
N GLN A 19 14.46 -14.32 9.41
CA GLN A 19 13.15 -14.01 9.99
C GLN A 19 12.13 -13.58 8.92
N TRP A 20 12.56 -12.87 7.87
CA TRP A 20 11.69 -12.47 6.76
C TRP A 20 11.27 -13.67 5.95
N VAL A 21 12.21 -14.55 5.60
CA VAL A 21 11.93 -15.78 4.86
C VAL A 21 10.99 -16.70 5.63
N GLN A 22 11.11 -16.76 6.96
CA GLN A 22 10.20 -17.51 7.83
C GLN A 22 8.78 -16.93 7.91
N SER A 23 8.64 -15.61 7.79
CA SER A 23 7.35 -14.92 7.75
C SER A 23 6.72 -14.87 6.37
N ALA A 24 7.46 -15.23 5.31
CA ALA A 24 6.98 -15.24 3.94
C ALA A 24 5.86 -16.28 3.71
N ILE A 25 5.04 -16.07 2.69
CA ILE A 25 3.93 -16.98 2.35
C ILE A 25 4.46 -18.38 2.01
N SER A 26 3.97 -19.41 2.70
CA SER A 26 4.40 -20.79 2.48
C SER A 26 3.71 -21.40 1.27
N TYR A 27 4.01 -20.90 0.07
CA TYR A 27 3.34 -21.28 -1.18
C TYR A 27 3.28 -22.79 -1.42
N LYS A 28 4.34 -23.53 -1.04
CA LYS A 28 4.39 -25.00 -1.15
C LYS A 28 3.45 -25.71 -0.17
N ARG A 29 3.33 -25.21 1.07
CA ARG A 29 2.45 -25.75 2.11
C ARG A 29 0.99 -25.50 1.75
N LEU A 30 0.64 -24.27 1.40
CA LEU A 30 -0.71 -23.90 0.94
C LEU A 30 -1.13 -24.72 -0.29
N LYS A 31 -0.22 -24.97 -1.24
CA LYS A 31 -0.51 -25.85 -2.39
C LYS A 31 -0.81 -27.29 -1.99
N LYS A 32 -0.21 -27.81 -0.92
CA LYS A 32 -0.54 -29.15 -0.39
C LYS A 32 -1.94 -29.14 0.25
N CYS A 33 -2.29 -28.09 1.00
CA CYS A 33 -3.62 -27.92 1.55
C CYS A 33 -4.68 -27.86 0.45
N ILE A 34 -4.46 -27.13 -0.65
CA ILE A 34 -5.38 -27.12 -1.81
C ILE A 34 -5.67 -28.54 -2.33
N LYS A 35 -4.65 -29.42 -2.39
CA LYS A 35 -4.89 -30.82 -2.79
C LYS A 35 -5.78 -31.57 -1.80
N LYS A 36 -5.58 -31.36 -0.49
CA LYS A 36 -6.44 -31.94 0.54
C LYS A 36 -7.89 -31.45 0.38
N VAL A 37 -8.09 -30.15 0.13
CA VAL A 37 -9.42 -29.57 -0.13
C VAL A 37 -10.07 -30.24 -1.33
N CYS A 38 -9.34 -30.41 -2.45
CA CYS A 38 -9.87 -31.14 -3.60
C CYS A 38 -10.28 -32.58 -3.24
N THR A 39 -9.47 -33.30 -2.47
CA THR A 39 -9.78 -34.67 -2.04
C THR A 39 -10.99 -34.70 -1.11
N GLU A 40 -11.11 -33.74 -0.19
CA GLU A 40 -12.27 -33.57 0.70
C GLU A 40 -13.54 -33.31 -0.10
N LEU A 41 -13.54 -32.35 -1.02
CA LEU A 41 -14.67 -32.04 -1.89
C LEU A 41 -15.09 -33.25 -2.75
N LEU A 42 -14.14 -33.96 -3.35
CA LEU A 42 -14.42 -35.17 -4.12
C LEU A 42 -14.99 -36.30 -3.26
N SER A 43 -14.52 -36.45 -2.02
CA SER A 43 -15.05 -37.43 -1.08
C SER A 43 -16.49 -37.14 -0.64
N LEU A 44 -16.91 -35.87 -0.75
CA LEU A 44 -18.28 -35.42 -0.52
C LEU A 44 -19.13 -35.43 -1.80
N GLY A 45 -18.58 -35.86 -2.95
CA GLY A 45 -19.28 -35.84 -4.24
C GLY A 45 -19.40 -34.44 -4.89
N LEU A 46 -18.77 -33.43 -4.29
CA LEU A 46 -18.73 -32.05 -4.79
C LEU A 46 -17.62 -31.89 -5.81
N ARG A 47 -17.89 -32.30 -7.06
CA ARG A 47 -16.93 -32.16 -8.16
C ARG A 47 -16.83 -30.70 -8.62
N PRO A 48 -15.67 -30.25 -9.15
CA PRO A 48 -15.51 -28.87 -9.62
C PRO A 48 -16.54 -28.41 -10.65
N GLU A 49 -17.01 -29.31 -11.52
CA GLU A 49 -18.03 -29.01 -12.54
C GLU A 49 -19.37 -28.66 -11.89
N ILE A 50 -19.77 -29.43 -10.87
CA ILE A 50 -21.00 -29.22 -10.09
C ILE A 50 -20.91 -27.92 -9.30
N LEU A 51 -19.79 -27.69 -8.62
CA LEU A 51 -19.58 -26.47 -7.82
C LEU A 51 -19.62 -25.19 -8.68
N ASN A 52 -19.05 -25.21 -9.89
CA ASN A 52 -19.14 -24.08 -10.81
C ASN A 52 -20.59 -23.83 -11.27
N LEU A 53 -21.34 -24.90 -11.59
CA LEU A 53 -22.75 -24.79 -11.97
C LEU A 53 -23.59 -24.16 -10.85
N LEU A 54 -23.45 -24.68 -9.62
CA LEU A 54 -24.13 -24.16 -8.43
C LEU A 54 -23.78 -22.69 -8.17
N TRP A 55 -22.51 -22.33 -8.36
CA TRP A 55 -22.05 -20.95 -8.19
C TRP A 55 -22.63 -20.00 -9.25
N HIS A 56 -22.65 -20.40 -10.52
CA HIS A 56 -23.22 -19.61 -11.60
C HIS A 56 -24.74 -19.42 -11.44
N GLN A 57 -25.45 -20.45 -10.99
CA GLN A 57 -26.87 -20.36 -10.65
C GLN A 57 -27.12 -19.37 -9.51
N SER A 58 -26.32 -19.43 -8.44
CA SER A 58 -26.36 -18.48 -7.32
C SER A 58 -26.13 -17.04 -7.76
N GLN A 59 -25.16 -16.78 -8.64
CA GLN A 59 -24.90 -15.42 -9.15
C GLN A 59 -25.99 -14.90 -10.09
N ALA A 60 -26.48 -15.73 -11.01
CA ALA A 60 -27.53 -15.35 -11.95
C ALA A 60 -28.84 -15.00 -11.23
N ALA A 61 -29.12 -15.65 -10.11
CA ALA A 61 -30.28 -15.35 -9.28
C ALA A 61 -30.12 -14.05 -8.48
N LYS A 62 -28.94 -13.80 -7.89
CA LYS A 62 -28.61 -12.52 -7.24
C LYS A 62 -28.71 -11.32 -8.18
N ALA A 63 -28.29 -11.47 -9.44
CA ALA A 63 -28.37 -10.40 -10.45
C ALA A 63 -29.81 -10.05 -10.89
N ARG A 64 -30.80 -10.89 -10.59
CA ARG A 64 -32.23 -10.66 -10.91
C ARG A 64 -33.00 -9.93 -9.81
N GLY A 65 -32.32 -9.39 -8.78
CA GLY A 65 -32.95 -8.61 -7.70
C GLY A 65 -33.54 -9.45 -6.55
N TYR A 66 -33.02 -10.66 -6.35
CA TYR A 66 -33.30 -11.48 -5.18
C TYR A 66 -32.12 -11.39 -4.19
N ASP A 67 -32.12 -10.30 -3.43
CA ASP A 67 -30.97 -9.86 -2.62
C ASP A 67 -30.95 -10.47 -1.21
N GLY A 68 -32.00 -11.21 -0.82
CA GLY A 68 -32.11 -11.78 0.52
C GLY A 68 -32.38 -10.76 1.63
N ALA A 69 -32.66 -9.49 1.28
CA ALA A 69 -32.86 -8.40 2.23
C ALA A 69 -34.34 -8.00 2.44
N GLY A 70 -35.28 -8.71 1.82
CA GLY A 70 -36.73 -8.52 2.00
C GLY A 70 -37.42 -9.74 2.61
N ASP A 71 -38.53 -9.50 3.30
CA ASP A 71 -39.35 -10.43 4.11
C ASP A 71 -39.84 -11.69 3.34
N ASP A 72 -39.73 -11.70 2.01
CA ASP A 72 -40.19 -12.78 1.10
C ASP A 72 -39.05 -13.53 0.36
N SER A 73 -37.81 -13.48 0.85
CA SER A 73 -36.66 -14.03 0.11
C SER A 73 -36.42 -15.53 0.38
N ARG A 74 -36.67 -16.40 -0.61
CA ARG A 74 -36.28 -17.82 -0.56
C ARG A 74 -34.76 -17.96 -0.51
N PRO A 75 -34.18 -18.67 0.48
CA PRO A 75 -32.73 -18.86 0.56
C PRO A 75 -32.23 -19.84 -0.51
N PHE A 76 -31.18 -19.46 -1.25
CA PHE A 76 -30.63 -20.25 -2.36
C PHE A 76 -29.85 -21.47 -1.89
N GLY A 77 -29.97 -22.59 -2.61
CA GLY A 77 -29.40 -23.89 -2.25
C GLY A 77 -27.92 -24.00 -2.01
N PHE A 78 -27.11 -23.09 -2.55
CA PHE A 78 -25.65 -23.14 -2.44
C PHE A 78 -25.05 -21.77 -2.16
N GLN A 79 -24.29 -21.66 -1.08
CA GLN A 79 -23.53 -20.48 -0.73
C GLN A 79 -22.15 -20.86 -0.20
N TYR A 80 -21.12 -20.26 -0.79
CA TYR A 80 -19.78 -20.22 -0.22
C TYR A 80 -19.50 -18.80 0.24
N SER A 81 -19.10 -18.64 1.49
CA SER A 81 -18.77 -17.34 2.08
C SER A 81 -17.53 -17.42 2.94
N LEU A 82 -16.87 -16.28 3.12
CA LEU A 82 -15.75 -16.11 4.01
C LEU A 82 -16.14 -15.07 5.04
N SER A 83 -16.27 -15.50 6.29
CA SER A 83 -16.68 -14.63 7.40
C SER A 83 -15.50 -14.36 8.31
N LYS A 84 -15.35 -13.12 8.80
CA LYS A 84 -14.37 -12.84 9.85
C LYS A 84 -14.89 -13.39 11.17
N ASN A 85 -14.04 -14.13 11.87
CA ASN A 85 -14.29 -14.48 13.25
C ASN A 85 -14.26 -13.20 14.11
N PRO A 86 -15.30 -12.89 14.89
CA PRO A 86 -15.37 -11.66 15.69
C PRO A 86 -14.30 -11.58 16.79
N PHE A 87 -13.72 -12.71 17.22
CA PHE A 87 -12.71 -12.75 18.28
C PHE A 87 -11.27 -12.73 17.75
N THR A 88 -11.02 -13.37 16.60
CA THR A 88 -9.66 -13.52 16.05
C THR A 88 -9.41 -12.69 14.80
N SER A 89 -10.46 -12.07 14.23
CA SER A 89 -10.44 -11.39 12.92
C SER A 89 -9.97 -12.28 11.76
N PHE A 90 -9.84 -13.60 11.98
CA PHE A 90 -9.45 -14.56 10.97
C PHE A 90 -10.61 -14.94 10.09
N TRP A 91 -10.33 -15.09 8.81
CA TRP A 91 -11.28 -15.55 7.81
C TRP A 91 -11.59 -17.03 7.96
N LEU A 92 -12.87 -17.32 8.08
CA LEU A 92 -13.42 -18.66 8.19
C LEU A 92 -14.25 -18.97 6.94
N PRO A 93 -13.88 -20.01 6.16
CA PRO A 93 -14.70 -20.47 5.06
C PRO A 93 -15.96 -21.13 5.60
N LYS A 94 -17.07 -20.87 4.93
CA LYS A 94 -18.35 -21.52 5.19
C LYS A 94 -18.98 -21.94 3.88
N LEU A 95 -19.20 -23.24 3.75
CA LEU A 95 -19.96 -23.83 2.65
C LEU A 95 -21.32 -24.25 3.21
N THR A 96 -22.38 -23.59 2.75
CA THR A 96 -23.74 -23.81 3.25
C THR A 96 -24.65 -24.24 2.12
N PHE A 97 -25.43 -25.29 2.37
CA PHE A 97 -26.54 -25.69 1.53
C PHE A 97 -27.86 -25.38 2.21
N VAL A 98 -28.84 -24.91 1.45
CA VAL A 98 -30.20 -24.71 1.96
C VAL A 98 -31.02 -25.91 1.54
N ILE A 99 -31.65 -26.56 2.51
CA ILE A 99 -32.32 -27.84 2.34
C ILE A 99 -33.82 -27.66 2.55
N ASP A 100 -34.62 -28.34 1.73
CA ASP A 100 -36.07 -28.45 1.88
C ASP A 100 -36.39 -29.32 3.12
N PRO A 101 -37.18 -28.81 4.08
CA PRO A 101 -37.52 -29.53 5.30
C PRO A 101 -38.33 -30.82 5.07
N MET A 102 -38.98 -30.98 3.91
CA MET A 102 -39.89 -32.10 3.65
C MET A 102 -39.19 -33.34 3.07
N ASP A 103 -38.14 -33.17 2.26
CA ASP A 103 -37.46 -34.28 1.59
C ASP A 103 -35.93 -34.32 1.81
N GLY A 104 -35.37 -33.30 2.48
CA GLY A 104 -33.94 -33.22 2.74
C GLY A 104 -33.11 -32.93 1.48
N SER A 105 -33.73 -32.56 0.36
CA SER A 105 -33.04 -32.20 -0.88
C SER A 105 -32.61 -30.72 -0.88
N PRO A 106 -31.48 -30.36 -1.53
CA PRO A 106 -31.07 -28.96 -1.59
C PRO A 106 -31.98 -28.14 -2.52
N ILE A 107 -32.50 -27.02 -2.01
CA ILE A 107 -33.38 -26.11 -2.76
C ILE A 107 -32.62 -25.50 -3.93
N ASP A 108 -33.05 -25.66 -5.18
CA ASP A 108 -32.38 -25.08 -6.36
C ASP A 108 -30.89 -25.49 -6.55
N ALA A 109 -30.46 -26.60 -5.93
CA ALA A 109 -29.08 -27.10 -6.04
C ALA A 109 -29.05 -28.61 -6.32
N PHE A 110 -28.58 -29.00 -7.51
CA PHE A 110 -28.37 -30.41 -7.84
C PHE A 110 -27.08 -30.91 -7.20
N VAL A 111 -27.19 -31.95 -6.39
CA VAL A 111 -26.05 -32.58 -5.71
C VAL A 111 -26.02 -34.07 -6.00
N SER A 112 -24.82 -34.66 -5.96
CA SER A 112 -24.68 -36.10 -6.18
C SER A 112 -25.41 -36.91 -5.09
N PRO A 113 -25.85 -38.16 -5.35
CA PRO A 113 -26.49 -39.00 -4.33
C PRO A 113 -25.65 -39.13 -3.04
N ARG A 114 -24.33 -39.22 -3.18
CA ARG A 114 -23.38 -39.25 -2.06
C ARG A 114 -23.34 -37.95 -1.26
N THR A 115 -23.47 -36.81 -1.92
CA THR A 115 -23.55 -35.48 -1.26
C THR A 115 -24.89 -35.34 -0.52
N LEU A 116 -25.97 -35.83 -1.13
CA LEU A 116 -27.31 -35.80 -0.55
C LEU A 116 -27.40 -36.66 0.71
N GLU A 117 -26.86 -37.89 0.67
CA GLU A 117 -26.73 -38.76 1.86
C GLU A 117 -25.95 -38.08 2.98
N PHE A 118 -24.85 -37.39 2.65
CA PHE A 118 -24.05 -36.67 3.65
C PHE A 118 -24.80 -35.47 4.26
N LEU A 119 -25.51 -34.70 3.43
CA LEU A 119 -26.36 -33.60 3.91
C LEU A 119 -27.50 -34.09 4.80
N GLN A 120 -28.14 -35.22 4.46
CA GLN A 120 -29.17 -35.86 5.28
C GLN A 120 -28.62 -36.38 6.61
N GLN A 121 -27.41 -36.96 6.62
CA GLN A 121 -26.72 -37.38 7.84
C GLN A 121 -26.40 -36.21 8.77
N LEU A 122 -25.97 -35.07 8.22
CA LEU A 122 -25.73 -33.84 9.00
C LEU A 122 -27.03 -33.23 9.56
N ASN A 123 -28.13 -33.35 8.83
CA ASN A 123 -29.45 -32.83 9.25
C ASN A 123 -30.21 -33.77 10.21
N LYS A 124 -29.68 -34.97 10.49
CA LYS A 124 -30.30 -36.01 11.35
C LYS A 124 -31.72 -36.42 10.92
N ILE A 125 -32.07 -36.31 9.65
CA ILE A 125 -33.37 -36.74 9.09
C ILE A 125 -33.15 -38.04 8.32
N PRO A 126 -33.71 -39.19 8.76
CA PRO A 126 -33.61 -40.45 8.02
C PRO A 126 -34.78 -40.54 7.03
N LEU A 127 -34.58 -40.11 5.78
CA LEU A 127 -35.55 -40.34 4.70
C LEU A 127 -34.89 -41.00 3.49
N PRO A 128 -35.53 -42.01 2.86
CA PRO A 128 -35.03 -42.62 1.64
C PRO A 128 -34.98 -41.59 0.51
N ILE A 129 -33.92 -41.63 -0.31
CA ILE A 129 -33.75 -40.74 -1.47
C ILE A 129 -35.00 -40.85 -2.36
N PRO A 130 -35.77 -39.77 -2.60
CA PRO A 130 -36.99 -39.85 -3.41
C PRO A 130 -36.67 -40.34 -4.82
N ALA A 131 -37.43 -41.32 -5.32
CA ALA A 131 -37.26 -41.87 -6.67
C ALA A 131 -37.38 -40.79 -7.77
N ALA A 132 -38.11 -39.70 -7.50
CA ALA A 132 -38.20 -38.54 -8.38
C ALA A 132 -36.87 -37.76 -8.50
N THR A 133 -36.06 -37.72 -7.45
CA THR A 133 -34.73 -37.09 -7.45
C THR A 133 -33.75 -37.93 -8.28
N LEU A 134 -33.81 -39.26 -8.14
CA LEU A 134 -33.03 -40.21 -8.97
C LEU A 134 -33.44 -40.16 -10.45
N ALA A 135 -34.74 -40.10 -10.74
CA ALA A 135 -35.24 -40.00 -12.12
C ALA A 135 -34.87 -38.67 -12.80
N ARG A 136 -34.77 -37.56 -12.05
CA ARG A 136 -34.29 -36.27 -12.58
C ARG A 136 -32.77 -36.24 -12.78
N LEU A 137 -32.00 -36.92 -11.93
CA LEU A 137 -30.56 -37.10 -12.10
C LEU A 137 -30.23 -37.83 -13.42
N ASP A 138 -30.99 -38.88 -13.76
CA ASP A 138 -30.82 -39.61 -15.03
C ASP A 138 -31.15 -38.76 -16.27
N SER A 139 -32.07 -37.80 -16.14
CA SER A 139 -32.54 -36.99 -17.26
C SER A 139 -31.65 -35.78 -17.58
N GLU A 140 -30.92 -35.21 -16.62
CA GLU A 140 -30.11 -33.99 -16.82
C GLU A 140 -28.59 -34.24 -16.79
N LEU A 141 -28.10 -35.32 -16.18
CA LEU A 141 -26.66 -35.67 -16.16
C LEU A 141 -26.26 -36.78 -17.16
N GLY A 142 -27.24 -37.38 -17.85
CA GLY A 142 -27.02 -38.54 -18.72
C GLY A 142 -26.76 -39.83 -17.93
N SER A 143 -27.12 -40.97 -18.53
CA SER A 143 -26.95 -42.30 -17.92
C SER A 143 -25.52 -42.53 -17.43
N PHE A 144 -25.36 -42.79 -16.13
CA PHE A 144 -24.12 -43.27 -15.56
C PHE A 144 -23.93 -44.74 -15.95
N THR A 145 -23.03 -45.02 -16.88
CA THR A 145 -22.47 -46.37 -17.02
C THR A 145 -21.30 -46.53 -16.04
N ASP A 146 -21.13 -47.76 -15.54
CA ASP A 146 -20.16 -48.17 -14.51
C ASP A 146 -18.68 -47.90 -14.87
N ASP A 147 -18.41 -47.36 -16.07
CA ASP A 147 -17.05 -47.16 -16.61
C ASP A 147 -16.68 -45.68 -16.92
N GLY A 148 -17.48 -44.70 -16.49
CA GLY A 148 -16.99 -43.34 -16.29
C GLY A 148 -16.55 -42.54 -17.53
N CYS A 149 -17.29 -42.59 -18.63
CA CYS A 149 -17.16 -41.61 -19.73
C CYS A 149 -18.52 -41.00 -20.11
N LEU A 150 -18.54 -39.68 -20.26
CA LEU A 150 -19.71 -38.90 -20.70
C LEU A 150 -19.57 -38.64 -22.21
N GLU A 151 -20.44 -39.22 -23.05
CA GLU A 151 -20.56 -38.80 -24.45
C GLU A 151 -21.44 -37.54 -24.53
N VAL A 152 -20.87 -36.44 -25.00
CA VAL A 152 -21.59 -35.20 -25.27
C VAL A 152 -22.31 -35.36 -26.61
N VAL A 153 -23.64 -35.44 -26.57
CA VAL A 153 -24.46 -35.26 -27.78
C VAL A 153 -24.64 -33.76 -28.01
N ALA A 154 -24.23 -33.32 -29.20
CA ALA A 154 -24.30 -31.95 -29.67
C ALA A 154 -25.74 -31.47 -29.88
N ASP A 155 -25.91 -30.16 -29.67
CA ASP A 155 -27.02 -29.30 -30.10
C ASP A 155 -28.43 -29.55 -29.51
N GLY A 156 -28.95 -28.55 -28.80
CA GLY A 156 -30.38 -28.44 -28.50
C GLY A 156 -30.71 -27.51 -27.34
N GLU A 157 -31.17 -26.30 -27.65
CA GLU A 157 -31.83 -25.39 -26.71
C GLU A 157 -32.97 -26.11 -25.95
N LEU A 158 -32.89 -26.13 -24.61
CA LEU A 158 -34.01 -26.59 -23.76
C LEU A 158 -34.79 -25.39 -23.22
N SER A 159 -35.82 -25.04 -23.99
CA SER A 159 -36.94 -24.18 -23.58
C SER A 159 -37.78 -24.87 -22.51
N LEU A 160 -37.85 -24.27 -21.32
CA LEU A 160 -38.76 -24.70 -20.24
C LEU A 160 -40.18 -24.19 -20.54
N ALA A 161 -40.97 -25.00 -21.25
CA ALA A 161 -42.40 -24.82 -21.37
C ALA A 161 -43.08 -25.00 -20.00
N LYS A 162 -43.74 -23.93 -19.53
CA LYS A 162 -44.70 -23.94 -18.41
C LYS A 162 -45.68 -25.11 -18.55
N ARG A 163 -45.67 -26.03 -17.58
CA ARG A 163 -46.88 -26.78 -17.19
C ARG A 163 -47.26 -26.43 -15.76
N ARG A 164 -48.23 -25.52 -15.65
CA ARG A 164 -49.08 -25.38 -14.47
C ARG A 164 -49.89 -26.67 -14.35
N ILE A 165 -49.72 -27.38 -13.25
CA ILE A 165 -50.78 -28.23 -12.71
C ILE A 165 -51.27 -27.51 -11.47
N SER A 166 -52.49 -26.99 -11.57
CA SER A 166 -53.22 -26.40 -10.47
C SER A 166 -53.70 -27.51 -9.54
N LEU A 167 -53.30 -27.47 -8.28
CA LEU A 167 -54.00 -28.14 -7.19
C LEU A 167 -54.08 -27.16 -6.01
N GLU A 168 -55.26 -27.14 -5.43
CA GLU A 168 -55.85 -26.07 -4.65
C GLU A 168 -55.26 -25.93 -3.24
N SER A 169 -55.51 -24.75 -2.69
CA SER A 169 -55.15 -24.20 -1.39
C SER A 169 -55.31 -25.13 -0.19
N VAL A 170 -54.24 -25.26 0.59
CA VAL A 170 -54.29 -25.32 2.06
C VAL A 170 -53.20 -24.40 2.59
N ASP A 171 -53.64 -23.39 3.35
CA ASP A 171 -52.84 -22.43 4.09
C ASP A 171 -52.31 -23.06 5.39
N GLU A 172 -51.32 -22.42 6.03
CA GLU A 172 -50.68 -22.77 7.31
C GLU A 172 -49.53 -23.79 7.28
N ASN A 173 -48.35 -23.33 6.88
CA ASN A 173 -47.14 -23.39 7.73
C ASN A 173 -45.97 -22.67 7.02
N ALA A 174 -45.47 -21.61 7.66
CA ALA A 174 -44.16 -21.04 7.35
C ALA A 174 -43.07 -22.05 7.78
N GLU A 175 -42.84 -23.07 6.97
CA GLU A 175 -41.75 -24.03 7.19
C GLU A 175 -40.44 -23.40 6.75
N THR A 176 -39.76 -22.86 7.75
CA THR A 176 -38.40 -22.33 7.73
C THR A 176 -37.45 -23.24 6.95
N ALA A 177 -36.89 -22.73 5.84
CA ALA A 177 -35.81 -23.40 5.13
C ALA A 177 -34.61 -23.63 6.06
N HIS A 178 -34.10 -24.87 6.11
CA HIS A 178 -33.00 -25.24 7.01
C HIS A 178 -31.66 -25.13 6.29
N SER A 179 -30.75 -24.29 6.79
CA SER A 179 -29.38 -24.19 6.27
C SER A 179 -28.45 -25.19 6.95
N VAL A 180 -27.80 -26.05 6.16
CA VAL A 180 -26.77 -26.99 6.64
C VAL A 180 -25.38 -26.49 6.25
N GLU A 181 -24.52 -26.29 7.25
CA GLU A 181 -23.11 -25.97 7.05
C GLU A 181 -22.32 -27.27 6.85
N ILE A 182 -21.58 -27.36 5.74
CA ILE A 182 -20.65 -28.45 5.47
C ILE A 182 -19.29 -28.09 6.11
N PRO A 183 -18.84 -28.84 7.12
CA PRO A 183 -17.54 -28.59 7.74
C PRO A 183 -16.42 -29.08 6.81
N LEU A 184 -15.86 -28.16 6.01
CA LEU A 184 -14.66 -28.43 5.23
C LEU A 184 -13.42 -28.18 6.11
N SER A 185 -12.87 -29.27 6.64
CA SER A 185 -11.72 -29.25 7.54
C SER A 185 -10.44 -28.83 6.84
N ALA A 186 -10.22 -29.28 5.60
CA ALA A 186 -9.04 -28.93 4.83
C ALA A 186 -9.11 -27.49 4.30
N ASP A 187 -10.32 -26.99 4.06
CA ASP A 187 -10.56 -25.61 3.65
C ASP A 187 -10.29 -24.65 4.81
N SER A 188 -10.81 -24.99 5.99
CA SER A 188 -10.49 -24.31 7.25
C SER A 188 -8.99 -24.31 7.54
N GLU A 189 -8.30 -25.45 7.35
CA GLU A 189 -6.84 -25.55 7.50
C GLU A 189 -6.11 -24.58 6.55
N PHE A 190 -6.55 -24.46 5.30
CA PHE A 190 -5.95 -23.55 4.31
C PHE A 190 -6.04 -22.09 4.77
N PHE A 191 -7.22 -21.60 5.15
CA PHE A 191 -7.39 -20.22 5.57
C PHE A 191 -6.78 -19.93 6.94
N GLN A 192 -6.75 -20.88 7.86
CA GLN A 192 -6.01 -20.73 9.13
C GLN A 192 -4.50 -20.53 8.90
N ILE A 193 -3.90 -21.32 8.00
CA ILE A 193 -2.49 -21.16 7.63
C ILE A 193 -2.29 -19.79 6.99
N LEU A 194 -3.16 -19.42 6.05
CA LEU A 194 -3.05 -18.16 5.33
C LEU A 194 -3.16 -16.96 6.28
N ASN A 195 -4.19 -16.91 7.13
CA ASN A 195 -4.37 -15.84 8.11
C ASN A 195 -3.18 -15.69 9.05
N LYS A 196 -2.62 -16.82 9.53
CA LYS A 196 -1.43 -16.81 10.39
C LYS A 196 -0.21 -16.24 9.67
N GLU A 197 -0.01 -16.58 8.39
CA GLU A 197 1.08 -16.07 7.57
C GLU A 197 0.92 -14.57 7.30
N LEU A 198 -0.29 -14.12 6.97
CA LEU A 198 -0.59 -12.69 6.77
C LEU A 198 -0.38 -11.87 8.04
N SER A 199 -0.94 -12.29 9.18
CA SER A 199 -0.65 -11.62 10.46
C SER A 199 0.83 -11.65 10.84
N GLY A 200 1.58 -12.65 10.36
CA GLY A 200 3.03 -12.71 10.53
C GLY A 200 3.76 -11.65 9.70
N LEU A 201 3.33 -11.43 8.46
CA LEU A 201 3.83 -10.38 7.58
C LEU A 201 3.52 -8.98 8.12
N ASP A 202 2.30 -8.75 8.63
CA ASP A 202 1.91 -7.47 9.23
C ASP A 202 2.82 -7.10 10.41
N LYS A 203 3.02 -8.04 11.34
CA LYS A 203 3.92 -7.86 12.49
C LYS A 203 5.38 -7.70 12.08
N LEU A 204 5.81 -8.33 10.99
CA LEU A 204 7.14 -8.12 10.47
C LEU A 204 7.27 -6.68 9.94
N GLN A 205 6.32 -6.24 9.14
CA GLN A 205 6.32 -4.91 8.57
C GLN A 205 6.30 -3.82 9.64
N GLU A 206 5.45 -3.95 10.66
CA GLU A 206 5.39 -2.98 11.76
C GLU A 206 6.74 -2.88 12.49
N ARG A 207 7.40 -4.02 12.76
CA ARG A 207 8.73 -4.03 13.38
C ARG A 207 9.78 -3.39 12.49
N GLU A 208 9.81 -3.70 11.20
CA GLU A 208 10.75 -3.11 10.26
C GLU A 208 10.52 -1.60 10.10
N GLN A 209 9.26 -1.15 10.10
CA GLN A 209 8.91 0.27 10.09
C GLN A 209 9.50 0.99 11.31
N ILE A 210 9.31 0.44 12.51
CA ILE A 210 9.85 1.00 13.75
C ILE A 210 11.38 1.08 13.68
N VAL A 211 12.04 0.00 13.26
CA VAL A 211 13.51 -0.05 13.13
C VAL A 211 14.01 1.00 12.14
N LEU A 212 13.37 1.16 10.98
CA LEU A 212 13.78 2.14 9.98
C LEU A 212 13.53 3.58 10.44
N ASN A 213 12.41 3.84 11.12
CA ASN A 213 12.13 5.15 11.69
C ASN A 213 13.14 5.54 12.77
N GLU A 214 13.50 4.62 13.66
CA GLU A 214 14.54 4.87 14.67
C GLU A 214 15.92 5.09 14.03
N ARG A 215 16.25 4.36 12.96
CA ARG A 215 17.48 4.62 12.18
C ARG A 215 17.45 6.00 11.52
N ALA A 216 16.32 6.45 11.00
CA ALA A 216 16.16 7.79 10.43
C ALA A 216 16.34 8.89 11.50
N LYS A 217 15.76 8.71 12.69
CA LYS A 217 15.97 9.62 13.83
C LYS A 217 17.44 9.67 14.28
N ASN A 218 18.11 8.53 14.33
CA ASN A 218 19.54 8.48 14.64
C ASN A 218 20.37 9.20 13.57
N LEU A 219 20.06 8.99 12.29
CA LEU A 219 20.68 9.69 11.18
C LEU A 219 20.52 11.21 11.31
N ARG A 220 19.32 11.69 11.64
CA ARG A 220 19.06 13.10 11.95
C ARG A 220 20.03 13.62 13.02
N GLN A 221 20.19 12.92 14.13
CA GLN A 221 21.10 13.32 15.21
C GLN A 221 22.57 13.37 14.74
N GLN A 222 22.99 12.39 13.93
CA GLN A 222 24.33 12.38 13.33
C GLN A 222 24.53 13.60 12.42
N ILE A 223 23.56 13.89 11.55
CA ILE A 223 23.61 15.02 10.61
C ILE A 223 23.65 16.36 11.35
N VAL A 224 22.81 16.56 12.37
CA VAL A 224 22.86 17.76 13.22
C VAL A 224 24.25 17.93 13.83
N LYS A 225 24.85 16.86 14.37
CA LYS A 225 26.16 16.93 15.01
C LYS A 225 27.26 17.37 14.03
N ILE A 226 27.27 16.85 12.82
CA ILE A 226 28.32 17.13 11.81
C ILE A 226 28.14 18.48 11.10
N THR A 227 26.93 19.01 11.02
CA THR A 227 26.65 20.29 10.34
C THR A 227 26.60 21.50 11.26
N LYS A 228 26.74 21.31 12.58
CA LYS A 228 26.86 22.41 13.54
C LYS A 228 27.95 23.41 13.10
N PRO A 229 27.65 24.71 13.06
CA PRO A 229 28.53 25.73 12.49
C PRO A 229 29.68 26.13 13.44
N GLN A 230 30.42 25.15 13.98
CA GLN A 230 31.56 25.39 14.86
C GLN A 230 32.89 25.52 14.09
N PHE A 231 33.02 24.94 12.89
CA PHE A 231 34.30 24.90 12.15
C PHE A 231 34.12 25.09 10.63
N ARG A 232 35.14 25.59 9.91
CA ARG A 232 35.10 25.71 8.43
C ARG A 232 34.83 24.37 7.71
N ARG A 233 35.29 23.26 8.28
CA ARG A 233 35.03 21.92 7.74
C ARG A 233 33.55 21.52 7.84
N SER A 234 32.85 21.93 8.91
CA SER A 234 31.41 21.65 9.04
C SER A 234 30.56 22.45 8.06
N GLN A 235 30.98 23.67 7.71
CA GLN A 235 30.33 24.44 6.62
C GLN A 235 30.43 23.72 5.27
N SER A 236 31.59 23.18 4.93
CA SER A 236 31.75 22.39 3.71
C SER A 236 30.88 21.14 3.69
N ALA A 237 30.75 20.46 4.84
CA ALA A 237 29.88 19.30 4.97
C ALA A 237 28.40 19.69 4.81
N LEU A 238 27.98 20.82 5.39
CA LEU A 238 26.61 21.34 5.29
C LEU A 238 26.20 21.56 3.83
N TYR A 239 26.99 22.29 3.03
CA TYR A 239 26.69 22.46 1.60
C TYR A 239 26.71 21.15 0.81
N THR A 240 27.54 20.18 1.23
CA THR A 240 27.55 18.86 0.57
C THR A 240 26.26 18.10 0.87
N TRP A 241 25.76 18.16 2.12
CA TRP A 241 24.46 17.58 2.48
C TRP A 241 23.28 18.24 1.79
N ARG A 242 23.28 19.58 1.62
CA ARG A 242 22.26 20.27 0.81
C ARG A 242 22.15 19.68 -0.59
N GLU A 243 23.29 19.48 -1.24
CA GLU A 243 23.32 18.91 -2.60
C GLU A 243 22.89 17.45 -2.65
N ILE A 244 23.25 16.65 -1.63
CA ILE A 244 22.80 15.25 -1.51
C ILE A 244 21.29 15.20 -1.37
N PHE A 245 20.71 16.03 -0.49
CA PHE A 245 19.27 16.07 -0.27
C PHE A 245 18.50 16.60 -1.47
N ARG A 246 18.99 17.67 -2.12
CA ARG A 246 18.41 18.16 -3.37
C ARG A 246 18.40 17.06 -4.43
N LEU A 247 19.54 16.39 -4.64
CA LEU A 247 19.63 15.29 -5.59
C LEU A 247 18.67 14.14 -5.24
N TYR A 248 18.53 13.81 -3.96
CA TYR A 248 17.63 12.76 -3.51
C TYR A 248 16.15 13.09 -3.76
N ILE A 249 15.74 14.33 -3.47
CA ILE A 249 14.39 14.84 -3.74
C ILE A 249 14.12 14.82 -5.26
N ASP A 250 15.05 15.35 -6.06
CA ASP A 250 14.93 15.42 -7.53
C ASP A 250 14.81 14.02 -8.16
N MET A 251 15.50 13.02 -7.61
CA MET A 251 15.51 11.65 -8.16
C MET A 251 14.24 10.85 -7.85
N GLN A 252 13.42 11.29 -6.87
CA GLN A 252 12.09 10.73 -6.61
C GLN A 252 12.09 9.18 -6.57
N VAL A 253 12.98 8.63 -5.74
CA VAL A 253 13.37 7.21 -5.79
C VAL A 253 12.20 6.25 -5.58
N PHE A 254 11.33 6.50 -4.60
CA PHE A 254 10.23 5.60 -4.24
C PHE A 254 8.84 6.08 -4.68
N PHE A 255 8.67 7.40 -4.87
CA PHE A 255 7.39 8.01 -5.22
C PHE A 255 7.59 8.96 -6.38
N CYS A 256 6.69 8.88 -7.36
CA CYS A 256 6.64 9.81 -8.49
C CYS A 256 5.57 10.87 -8.22
N THR A 257 5.91 12.14 -8.40
CA THR A 257 4.99 13.27 -8.27
C THR A 257 4.67 13.94 -9.61
N ASP A 258 5.02 13.31 -10.72
CA ASP A 258 4.76 13.83 -12.06
C ASP A 258 3.28 13.72 -12.43
N GLU A 259 2.78 14.67 -13.22
CA GLU A 259 1.37 14.72 -13.66
C GLU A 259 0.92 13.47 -14.43
N GLN A 260 1.85 12.81 -15.14
CA GLN A 260 1.57 11.62 -15.94
C GLN A 260 1.59 10.31 -15.12
N GLY A 261 2.05 10.35 -13.88
CA GLY A 261 2.17 9.17 -13.04
C GLY A 261 2.42 9.56 -11.59
N SER A 262 1.33 9.73 -10.84
CA SER A 262 1.40 9.95 -9.40
C SER A 262 1.33 8.61 -8.67
N GLY A 263 2.21 8.43 -7.68
CA GLY A 263 2.12 7.30 -6.76
C GLY A 263 3.43 6.55 -6.51
N GLN A 264 3.31 5.42 -5.84
CA GLN A 264 4.43 4.56 -5.47
C GLN A 264 5.02 3.88 -6.70
N ARG A 265 6.35 3.90 -6.82
CA ARG A 265 7.08 3.16 -7.86
C ARG A 265 7.13 1.67 -7.52
N ASP A 266 7.14 0.83 -8.54
CA ASP A 266 7.44 -0.60 -8.37
C ASP A 266 8.91 -0.81 -7.96
N SER A 267 9.22 -1.99 -7.45
CA SER A 267 10.56 -2.32 -6.96
C SER A 267 11.63 -2.20 -8.05
N LYS A 268 11.28 -2.48 -9.31
CA LYS A 268 12.21 -2.40 -10.44
C LYS A 268 12.57 -0.94 -10.75
N ALA A 269 11.58 -0.06 -10.87
CA ALA A 269 11.80 1.36 -11.11
C ALA A 269 12.51 2.02 -9.92
N ALA A 270 12.13 1.68 -8.69
CA ALA A 270 12.79 2.17 -7.48
C ALA A 270 14.27 1.73 -7.42
N SER A 271 14.57 0.46 -7.75
CA SER A 271 15.96 -0.03 -7.84
C SER A 271 16.79 0.77 -8.83
N GLN A 272 16.25 0.99 -10.04
CA GLN A 272 16.95 1.75 -11.08
C GLN A 272 17.21 3.20 -10.67
N GLN A 273 16.27 3.86 -10.01
CA GLN A 273 16.47 5.24 -9.54
C GLN A 273 17.46 5.29 -8.37
N LEU A 274 17.40 4.34 -7.44
CA LEU A 274 18.35 4.28 -6.33
C LEU A 274 19.78 4.00 -6.81
N GLU A 275 19.95 3.13 -7.80
CA GLU A 275 21.25 2.87 -8.46
C GLU A 275 21.78 4.12 -9.17
N LYS A 276 20.93 4.84 -9.90
CA LYS A 276 21.31 6.12 -10.52
C LYS A 276 21.73 7.16 -9.49
N PHE A 277 21.01 7.25 -8.37
CA PHE A 277 21.34 8.13 -7.26
C PHE A 277 22.72 7.78 -6.68
N GLN A 278 22.95 6.51 -6.34
CA GLN A 278 24.23 6.01 -5.81
C GLN A 278 25.39 6.22 -6.80
N ALA A 279 25.17 5.98 -8.09
CA ALA A 279 26.18 6.20 -9.14
C ALA A 279 26.54 7.69 -9.29
N THR A 280 25.55 8.58 -9.19
CA THR A 280 25.76 10.04 -9.23
C THR A 280 26.54 10.50 -8.01
N LEU A 281 26.19 10.00 -6.82
CA LEU A 281 26.94 10.26 -5.60
C LEU A 281 28.40 9.82 -5.73
N THR A 282 28.65 8.61 -6.20
CA THR A 282 30.03 8.06 -6.32
C THR A 282 30.92 8.90 -7.25
N LYS A 283 30.33 9.50 -8.30
CA LYS A 283 31.05 10.41 -9.22
C LYS A 283 31.28 11.80 -8.62
N ASP A 284 30.49 12.20 -7.62
CA ASP A 284 30.57 13.53 -7.04
C ASP A 284 31.76 13.67 -6.08
N ARG A 285 32.75 14.46 -6.52
CA ARG A 285 33.96 14.76 -5.73
C ARG A 285 33.65 15.50 -4.41
N ARG A 286 32.47 16.13 -4.27
CA ARG A 286 32.06 16.86 -3.06
C ARG A 286 31.89 15.92 -1.86
N ILE A 287 31.56 14.64 -2.06
CA ILE A 287 31.38 13.66 -0.97
C ILE A 287 32.64 13.49 -0.12
N LYS A 288 33.83 13.67 -0.72
CA LYS A 288 35.11 13.64 0.01
C LYS A 288 35.20 14.70 1.11
N LYS A 289 34.39 15.76 1.02
CA LYS A 289 34.34 16.87 1.98
C LYS A 289 33.52 16.57 3.24
N LEU A 290 32.81 15.43 3.30
CA LEU A 290 32.01 15.02 4.46
C LEU A 290 32.84 14.51 5.66
N GLY A 291 34.15 14.31 5.49
CA GLY A 291 35.00 13.75 6.55
C GLY A 291 34.68 12.27 6.84
N LYS A 292 35.07 11.76 8.01
CA LYS A 292 34.79 10.37 8.41
C LYS A 292 33.35 10.21 8.91
N GLU A 293 32.94 11.04 9.86
CA GLU A 293 31.59 10.99 10.46
C GLU A 293 30.48 11.29 9.43
N GLY A 294 30.67 12.27 8.55
CA GLY A 294 29.67 12.56 7.51
C GLY A 294 29.55 11.48 6.45
N ARG A 295 30.63 10.72 6.16
CA ARG A 295 30.56 9.54 5.29
C ARG A 295 29.82 8.38 5.96
N ALA A 296 30.01 8.17 7.27
CA ALA A 296 29.26 7.18 8.03
C ALA A 296 27.75 7.51 8.09
N ALA A 297 27.41 8.79 8.22
CA ALA A 297 26.02 9.26 8.13
C ALA A 297 25.45 9.05 6.71
N LEU A 298 26.21 9.32 5.65
CA LEU A 298 25.80 9.04 4.28
C LEU A 298 25.59 7.54 4.03
N GLU A 299 26.47 6.69 4.55
CA GLU A 299 26.32 5.24 4.48
C GLU A 299 25.04 4.79 5.21
N THR A 300 24.77 5.34 6.39
CA THR A 300 23.52 5.09 7.12
C THR A 300 22.30 5.50 6.30
N PHE A 301 22.34 6.67 5.64
CA PHE A 301 21.28 7.13 4.73
C PHE A 301 21.05 6.16 3.57
N LEU A 302 22.13 5.69 2.92
CA LEU A 302 22.03 4.70 1.84
C LEU A 302 21.50 3.35 2.34
N CYS A 303 21.90 2.91 3.53
CA CYS A 303 21.41 1.69 4.16
C CYS A 303 19.90 1.74 4.44
N ILE A 304 19.37 2.89 4.90
CA ILE A 304 17.92 3.07 5.09
C ILE A 304 17.19 2.92 3.74
N ASN A 305 17.68 3.57 2.69
CA ASN A 305 17.09 3.50 1.35
C ASN A 305 17.16 2.07 0.77
N ASN A 306 18.29 1.38 0.90
CA ASN A 306 18.42 0.00 0.45
C ASN A 306 17.48 -0.94 1.22
N ALA A 307 17.32 -0.75 2.52
CA ALA A 307 16.38 -1.54 3.33
C ALA A 307 14.92 -1.28 2.92
N LEU A 308 14.56 -0.04 2.56
CA LEU A 308 13.25 0.27 1.98
C LEU A 308 13.02 -0.44 0.66
N LEU A 309 14.02 -0.45 -0.23
CA LEU A 309 13.94 -1.17 -1.50
C LEU A 309 13.79 -2.68 -1.29
N GLN A 310 14.56 -3.27 -0.37
CA GLN A 310 14.43 -4.70 -0.02
C GLN A 310 13.04 -5.02 0.52
N ASN A 311 12.48 -4.17 1.38
CA ASN A 311 11.13 -4.37 1.90
C ASN A 311 10.08 -4.28 0.78
N LEU A 312 10.19 -3.29 -0.12
CA LEU A 312 9.32 -3.16 -1.28
C LEU A 312 9.33 -4.42 -2.15
N LYS A 313 10.52 -4.94 -2.48
CA LYS A 313 10.67 -6.21 -3.22
C LYS A 313 10.03 -7.39 -2.49
N PHE A 314 10.25 -7.49 -1.18
CA PHE A 314 9.69 -8.56 -0.34
C PHE A 314 8.16 -8.50 -0.30
N GLN A 315 7.58 -7.31 -0.20
CA GLN A 315 6.13 -7.13 -0.23
C GLN A 315 5.55 -7.49 -1.60
N GLU A 316 6.16 -7.02 -2.70
CA GLU A 316 5.70 -7.33 -4.06
C GLU A 316 5.70 -8.83 -4.37
N ILE A 317 6.75 -9.55 -3.93
CA ILE A 317 6.82 -10.99 -4.17
C ILE A 317 5.80 -11.76 -3.32
N ASN A 318 5.57 -11.36 -2.07
CA ASN A 318 4.53 -11.96 -1.22
C ASN A 318 3.13 -11.66 -1.79
N ARG A 319 2.85 -10.44 -2.23
CA ARG A 319 1.59 -10.08 -2.91
C ARG A 319 1.34 -10.94 -4.14
N THR A 320 2.39 -11.14 -4.94
CA THR A 320 2.32 -12.00 -6.13
C THR A 320 2.07 -13.46 -5.75
N ALA A 321 2.69 -13.94 -4.67
CA ALA A 321 2.48 -15.29 -4.15
C ALA A 321 1.05 -15.49 -3.63
N LEU A 322 0.49 -14.50 -2.92
CA LEU A 322 -0.91 -14.53 -2.48
C LEU A 322 -1.85 -14.61 -3.70
N TYR A 323 -1.74 -13.68 -4.63
CA TYR A 323 -2.63 -13.65 -5.79
C TYR A 323 -2.59 -14.99 -6.55
N LYS A 324 -1.39 -15.56 -6.71
CA LYS A 324 -1.21 -16.85 -7.39
C LYS A 324 -1.68 -18.05 -6.56
N ILE A 325 -1.73 -17.98 -5.22
CA ILE A 325 -2.24 -19.08 -4.40
C ILE A 325 -3.76 -19.06 -4.34
N LEU A 326 -4.39 -17.90 -4.20
CA LEU A 326 -5.84 -17.73 -4.25
C LEU A 326 -6.40 -18.10 -5.63
N LYS A 327 -5.80 -17.58 -6.71
CA LYS A 327 -6.16 -17.99 -8.07
C LYS A 327 -5.99 -19.50 -8.31
N LYS A 328 -5.08 -20.15 -7.59
CA LYS A 328 -4.90 -21.61 -7.68
C LYS A 328 -5.96 -22.36 -6.88
N PHE A 329 -6.34 -21.83 -5.72
CA PHE A 329 -7.43 -22.34 -4.91
C PHE A 329 -8.71 -22.35 -5.76
N ASP A 330 -9.15 -21.20 -6.26
CA ASP A 330 -10.38 -21.07 -7.06
C ASP A 330 -10.42 -22.05 -8.25
N LYS A 331 -9.32 -22.12 -9.00
CA LYS A 331 -9.21 -23.02 -10.17
C LYS A 331 -9.27 -24.51 -9.84
N ARG A 332 -8.95 -24.90 -8.61
CA ARG A 332 -8.82 -26.32 -8.21
C ARG A 332 -9.99 -26.78 -7.37
N THR A 333 -10.59 -25.89 -6.60
CA THR A 333 -11.71 -26.19 -5.71
C THR A 333 -13.05 -25.77 -6.32
N ALA A 334 -13.05 -24.92 -7.36
CA ALA A 334 -14.24 -24.24 -7.87
C ALA A 334 -14.98 -23.42 -6.77
N LEU A 335 -14.31 -23.19 -5.64
CA LEU A 335 -14.80 -22.32 -4.58
C LEU A 335 -14.25 -20.92 -4.83
N PRO A 336 -15.10 -19.89 -4.94
CA PRO A 336 -14.78 -18.55 -5.42
C PRO A 336 -14.09 -17.69 -4.34
N ALA A 337 -13.05 -18.22 -3.69
CA ALA A 337 -12.34 -17.52 -2.63
C ALA A 337 -11.72 -16.22 -3.14
N GLY A 338 -11.04 -16.21 -4.28
CA GLY A 338 -10.38 -15.02 -4.84
C GLY A 338 -11.32 -13.88 -5.26
N THR A 339 -12.59 -14.18 -5.55
CA THR A 339 -13.62 -13.17 -5.83
C THR A 339 -14.34 -12.67 -4.58
N ILE A 340 -14.35 -13.45 -3.50
CA ILE A 340 -14.91 -13.09 -2.18
C ILE A 340 -13.83 -12.47 -1.26
N PHE A 341 -12.55 -12.69 -1.58
CA PHE A 341 -11.36 -12.10 -0.93
C PHE A 341 -11.03 -10.60 -1.19
N PRO A 342 -11.79 -9.76 -1.94
CA PRO A 342 -11.43 -8.35 -2.14
C PRO A 342 -11.16 -7.59 -0.84
N GLU A 343 -11.86 -7.91 0.25
CA GLU A 343 -11.63 -7.28 1.56
C GLU A 343 -10.25 -7.58 2.18
N LEU A 344 -9.61 -8.72 1.87
CA LEU A 344 -8.20 -8.95 2.27
C LEU A 344 -7.21 -8.25 1.33
N MET A 345 -7.51 -8.19 0.03
CA MET A 345 -6.62 -7.51 -0.91
C MET A 345 -6.52 -6.01 -0.63
N VAL A 346 -7.57 -5.41 -0.06
CA VAL A 346 -7.56 -4.03 0.46
C VAL A 346 -6.63 -3.90 1.68
N VAL A 347 -6.59 -4.90 2.57
CA VAL A 347 -5.65 -4.94 3.70
C VAL A 347 -4.20 -5.05 3.21
N GLU A 348 -3.94 -5.78 2.12
CA GLU A 348 -2.57 -5.92 1.59
C GLU A 348 -2.11 -4.77 0.68
N ALA A 349 -3.03 -4.10 -0.01
CA ALA A 349 -2.73 -2.82 -0.66
C ALA A 349 -2.24 -1.80 0.37
N PHE A 350 -2.78 -1.85 1.59
CA PHE A 350 -2.34 -1.03 2.72
C PHE A 350 -0.94 -1.41 3.24
N LEU A 351 -0.54 -2.68 3.20
CA LEU A 351 0.77 -3.13 3.71
C LEU A 351 1.94 -2.51 2.92
N ALA A 352 1.99 -2.65 1.60
CA ALA A 352 3.13 -2.13 0.83
C ALA A 352 3.21 -0.60 0.76
N GLU A 353 2.05 0.05 0.79
CA GLU A 353 1.95 1.48 0.62
C GLU A 353 2.21 2.24 1.93
N THR A 354 1.84 1.68 3.09
CA THR A 354 1.98 2.37 4.38
C THR A 354 3.41 2.47 4.86
N MET A 355 4.20 1.39 4.78
CA MET A 355 5.54 1.41 5.35
C MET A 355 6.48 2.33 4.56
N ALA A 356 6.52 2.18 3.24
CA ALA A 356 7.37 3.02 2.38
C ALA A 356 7.00 4.51 2.51
N LYS A 357 5.69 4.82 2.56
CA LYS A 357 5.22 6.20 2.80
C LYS A 357 5.61 6.70 4.19
N ALA A 358 5.39 5.91 5.25
CA ALA A 358 5.69 6.32 6.62
C ALA A 358 7.18 6.59 6.84
N VAL A 359 8.06 5.74 6.31
CA VAL A 359 9.51 5.95 6.43
C VAL A 359 9.97 7.09 5.54
N CYS A 360 9.46 7.21 4.29
CA CYS A 360 9.81 8.35 3.43
C CYS A 360 9.32 9.67 4.03
N TYR A 361 8.13 9.70 4.62
CA TYR A 361 7.63 10.84 5.39
C TYR A 361 8.57 11.17 6.56
N THR A 362 8.98 10.17 7.33
CA THR A 362 9.95 10.35 8.42
C THR A 362 11.28 10.91 7.89
N ILE A 363 11.80 10.41 6.76
CA ILE A 363 13.00 10.97 6.13
C ILE A 363 12.77 12.44 5.73
N SER A 364 11.65 12.75 5.09
CA SER A 364 11.33 14.11 4.66
C SER A 364 11.21 15.09 5.83
N GLU A 365 10.41 14.76 6.84
CA GLU A 365 10.14 15.63 7.99
C GLU A 365 11.29 15.70 8.98
N GLU A 366 11.96 14.58 9.27
CA GLU A 366 12.96 14.52 10.33
C GLU A 366 14.39 14.68 9.82
N VAL A 367 14.70 14.20 8.62
CA VAL A 367 16.07 14.18 8.09
C VAL A 367 16.32 15.34 7.13
N LEU A 368 15.42 15.59 6.18
CA LEU A 368 15.64 16.63 5.17
C LEU A 368 15.51 18.04 5.75
N THR A 369 14.61 18.26 6.71
CA THR A 369 14.40 19.57 7.38
C THR A 369 15.58 20.02 8.25
N VAL A 370 16.44 19.11 8.66
CA VAL A 370 17.63 19.41 9.51
C VAL A 370 18.58 20.35 8.81
N ILE A 371 18.64 20.27 7.48
CA ILE A 371 19.54 21.08 6.67
C ILE A 371 18.72 22.22 6.05
N PRO A 372 18.91 23.47 6.53
CA PRO A 372 18.14 24.60 6.04
C PRO A 372 18.43 24.85 4.56
N GLN A 373 17.37 24.97 3.77
CA GLN A 373 17.43 25.28 2.34
C GLN A 373 17.49 26.79 2.13
N LEU A 374 18.12 27.24 1.04
CA LEU A 374 18.30 28.68 0.81
C LEU A 374 16.96 29.39 0.54
N ASP A 375 16.07 28.72 -0.18
CA ASP A 375 14.80 29.26 -0.66
C ASP A 375 13.88 29.74 0.48
N ASP A 376 13.94 29.06 1.63
CA ASP A 376 13.15 29.38 2.82
C ASP A 376 13.55 30.72 3.49
N TYR A 377 14.72 31.27 3.13
CA TYR A 377 15.28 32.48 3.76
C TYR A 377 15.50 33.63 2.77
N LEU A 378 14.95 33.53 1.56
CA LEU A 378 15.03 34.59 0.56
C LEU A 378 14.13 35.77 0.93
N CYS A 379 14.63 36.98 0.68
CA CYS A 379 13.84 38.19 0.81
C CYS A 379 12.88 38.30 -0.39
N PRO A 380 11.56 38.47 -0.19
CA PRO A 380 10.58 38.53 -1.27
C PRO A 380 10.75 39.69 -2.25
N ILE A 381 11.53 40.71 -1.88
CA ILE A 381 11.74 41.91 -2.71
C ILE A 381 12.93 41.72 -3.66
N CYS A 382 14.03 41.15 -3.16
CA CYS A 382 15.26 41.02 -3.94
C CYS A 382 15.61 39.59 -4.34
N PHE A 383 14.81 38.60 -3.92
CA PHE A 383 15.01 37.16 -4.17
C PHE A 383 16.41 36.65 -3.82
N ASN A 384 17.06 37.31 -2.88
CA ASN A 384 18.37 36.94 -2.35
C ASN A 384 18.24 36.78 -0.82
N ILE A 385 19.23 36.16 -0.18
CA ILE A 385 19.20 35.88 1.26
C ILE A 385 18.86 37.13 2.09
N SER A 386 17.98 36.96 3.08
CA SER A 386 17.51 38.04 3.94
C SER A 386 18.62 38.60 4.86
N PHE A 387 19.50 39.44 4.32
CA PHE A 387 20.64 39.99 5.05
C PHE A 387 20.24 41.18 5.94
N LYS A 388 20.64 41.14 7.22
CA LYS A 388 20.11 42.01 8.29
C LYS A 388 18.57 42.00 8.26
N PRO A 389 17.96 40.83 8.54
CA PRO A 389 16.53 40.64 8.41
C PRO A 389 15.77 41.54 9.38
N VAL A 390 14.77 42.25 8.88
CA VAL A 390 13.86 43.08 9.68
C VAL A 390 12.51 42.37 9.70
N ARG A 391 12.02 42.00 10.88
CA ARG A 391 10.71 41.39 11.07
C ARG A 391 9.68 42.49 11.36
N LEU A 392 8.73 42.65 10.45
CA LEU A 392 7.63 43.60 10.61
C LEU A 392 6.62 43.11 11.65
N ARG A 393 5.72 44.01 12.10
CA ARG A 393 4.64 43.66 13.04
C ARG A 393 3.71 42.57 12.49
N CYS A 394 3.59 42.47 11.17
CA CYS A 394 2.86 41.41 10.47
C CYS A 394 3.66 40.11 10.31
N ASN A 395 4.78 39.95 11.03
CA ASN A 395 5.72 38.82 11.02
C ASN A 395 6.49 38.54 9.71
N HIS A 396 6.21 39.27 8.63
CA HIS A 396 6.98 39.17 7.39
C HIS A 396 8.40 39.74 7.55
N VAL A 397 9.36 39.08 6.90
CA VAL A 397 10.80 39.38 7.01
C VAL A 397 11.34 39.90 5.68
N PHE A 398 12.12 40.99 5.74
CA PHE A 398 12.79 41.59 4.58
C PHE A 398 14.23 41.97 4.91
N CYS A 399 15.08 42.16 3.89
CA CYS A 399 16.38 42.79 4.08
C CYS A 399 16.23 44.24 4.57
N ILE A 400 17.11 44.69 5.47
CA ILE A 400 17.14 46.09 5.91
C ILE A 400 17.18 47.09 4.74
N ARG A 401 17.99 46.83 3.70
CA ARG A 401 18.12 47.74 2.55
C ARG A 401 16.84 47.80 1.73
N CYS A 402 16.21 46.65 1.46
CA CYS A 402 14.94 46.60 0.73
C CYS A 402 13.86 47.39 1.48
N LEU A 403 13.82 47.27 2.81
CA LEU A 403 12.88 48.01 3.63
C LEU A 403 13.15 49.52 3.60
N VAL A 404 14.41 49.95 3.72
CA VAL A 404 14.79 51.38 3.64
C VAL A 404 14.42 51.98 2.28
N VAL A 405 14.57 51.23 1.19
CA VAL A 405 14.15 51.68 -0.16
C VAL A 405 12.64 51.89 -0.20
N MET A 406 11.84 50.97 0.34
CA MET A 406 10.37 51.12 0.43
C MET A 406 9.96 52.32 1.29
N GLN A 407 10.63 52.52 2.44
CA GLN A 407 10.36 53.66 3.32
C GLN A 407 10.68 55.00 2.65
N ARG A 408 11.81 55.10 1.92
CA ARG A 408 12.16 56.29 1.13
C ARG A 408 11.14 56.57 0.02
N ALA A 409 10.58 55.53 -0.58
CA ALA A 409 9.50 55.62 -1.55
C ALA A 409 8.11 55.90 -0.94
N LYS A 410 8.01 56.08 0.38
CA LYS A 410 6.76 56.26 1.14
C LYS A 410 5.74 55.13 0.93
N GLN A 411 6.22 53.91 0.70
CA GLN A 411 5.38 52.71 0.56
C GLN A 411 5.17 52.04 1.92
N ASP A 412 4.01 52.24 2.54
CA ASP A 412 3.74 51.70 3.89
C ASP A 412 3.23 50.24 3.90
N LYS A 413 2.75 49.77 2.75
CA LYS A 413 2.13 48.46 2.63
C LYS A 413 3.18 47.35 2.52
N CYS A 414 3.04 46.32 3.35
CA CYS A 414 3.86 45.11 3.26
C CYS A 414 3.71 44.44 1.88
N ALA A 415 4.83 44.02 1.26
CA ALA A 415 4.82 43.38 -0.05
C ALA A 415 4.11 42.01 -0.09
N LEU A 416 3.90 41.37 1.08
CA LEU A 416 3.24 40.07 1.20
C LEU A 416 1.76 40.19 1.62
N CYS A 417 1.48 40.84 2.76
CA CYS A 417 0.10 40.94 3.28
C CYS A 417 -0.59 42.29 3.04
N ARG A 418 0.10 43.28 2.48
CA ARG A 418 -0.42 44.64 2.22
C ARG A 418 -0.83 45.46 3.45
N GLU A 419 -0.55 44.97 4.65
CA GLU A 419 -0.76 45.71 5.90
C GLU A 419 0.20 46.90 6.04
N GLU A 420 -0.26 47.98 6.67
CA GLU A 420 0.46 49.25 6.85
C GLU A 420 1.40 49.19 8.05
N VAL A 421 2.59 48.65 7.81
CA VAL A 421 3.58 48.36 8.86
C VAL A 421 5.00 48.75 8.47
N VAL A 422 5.25 49.12 7.22
CA VAL A 422 6.61 49.35 6.69
C VAL A 422 7.21 50.65 7.23
N LEU A 423 6.46 51.75 7.26
CA LEU A 423 6.93 53.04 7.76
C LEU A 423 7.11 53.04 9.29
N SER A 424 6.38 52.18 9.99
CA SER A 424 6.51 52.01 11.45
C SER A 424 7.75 51.23 11.88
N ALA A 425 8.41 50.53 10.94
CA ALA A 425 9.53 49.65 11.25
C ALA A 425 10.83 50.44 11.49
N THR A 426 11.52 50.11 12.58
CA THR A 426 12.78 50.77 12.98
C THR A 426 13.91 49.75 13.13
N GLY A 427 15.10 50.21 13.52
CA GLY A 427 16.22 49.31 13.85
C GLY A 427 15.91 48.31 14.98
N ALA A 428 14.91 48.57 15.83
CA ALA A 428 14.48 47.65 16.87
C ALA A 428 13.80 46.38 16.32
N ASN A 429 13.33 46.41 15.07
CA ASN A 429 12.72 45.27 14.39
C ASN A 429 13.74 44.32 13.74
N LEU A 430 15.04 44.58 13.91
CA LEU A 430 16.10 43.69 13.44
C LEU A 430 16.04 42.36 14.19
N ASP A 431 15.88 41.28 13.44
CA ASP A 431 15.91 39.94 13.98
C ASP A 431 17.37 39.47 14.12
N MET A 432 17.90 39.66 15.33
CA MET A 432 19.28 39.30 15.67
C MET A 432 19.50 37.78 15.68
N GLU A 433 18.48 37.01 16.04
CA GLU A 433 18.56 35.54 16.06
C GLU A 433 18.64 34.99 14.64
N LEU A 434 17.76 35.46 13.75
CA LEU A 434 17.79 35.08 12.34
C LEU A 434 19.06 35.58 11.67
N LEU A 435 19.56 36.78 12.00
CA LEU A 435 20.84 37.27 11.48
C LEU A 435 22.00 36.34 11.86
N ALA A 436 22.10 35.95 13.14
CA ALA A 436 23.13 35.06 13.63
C ALA A 436 23.04 33.68 12.96
N PHE A 437 21.81 33.16 12.83
CA PHE A 437 21.55 31.90 12.13
C PHE A 437 21.96 31.96 10.65
N LEU A 438 21.58 33.01 9.90
CA LEU A 438 21.92 33.14 8.48
C LEU A 438 23.43 33.27 8.28
N ALA A 439 24.12 34.01 9.14
CA ALA A 439 25.58 34.13 9.10
C ALA A 439 26.29 32.78 9.34
N ALA A 440 25.72 31.94 10.22
CA ALA A 440 26.27 30.63 10.57
C ALA A 440 25.98 29.56 9.51
N SER A 441 24.72 29.49 9.04
CA SER A 441 24.20 28.45 8.13
C SER A 441 24.40 28.77 6.64
N PHE A 442 24.50 30.05 6.27
CA PHE A 442 24.63 30.52 4.88
C PHE A 442 25.76 31.56 4.74
N PRO A 443 27.00 31.21 5.13
CA PRO A 443 28.12 32.15 5.19
C PRO A 443 28.56 32.69 3.83
N LYS A 444 28.32 31.97 2.73
CA LYS A 444 28.72 32.42 1.39
C LYS A 444 27.73 33.45 0.87
N GLU A 445 26.44 33.15 1.01
CA GLU A 445 25.34 33.98 0.53
C GLU A 445 25.26 35.27 1.35
N THR A 446 25.38 35.19 2.69
CA THR A 446 25.42 36.39 3.54
C THR A 446 26.59 37.31 3.23
N LYS A 447 27.80 36.78 3.00
CA LYS A 447 28.96 37.60 2.60
C LYS A 447 28.81 38.23 1.22
N ALA A 448 28.27 37.47 0.25
CA ALA A 448 27.98 37.99 -1.07
C ALA A 448 26.97 39.14 -1.00
N LYS A 449 25.87 38.95 -0.23
CA LYS A 449 24.84 39.97 -0.05
C LYS A 449 25.34 41.18 0.74
N GLN A 450 26.23 41.00 1.71
CA GLN A 450 26.90 42.09 2.40
C GLN A 450 27.68 42.98 1.41
N LYS A 451 28.52 42.36 0.56
CA LYS A 451 29.32 43.08 -0.45
C LYS A 451 28.43 43.82 -1.45
N GLU A 452 27.32 43.20 -1.87
CA GLU A 452 26.31 43.83 -2.73
C GLU A 452 25.69 45.08 -2.05
N ASN A 453 25.30 44.96 -0.79
CA ASN A 453 24.73 46.06 -0.03
C ASN A 453 25.73 47.21 0.21
N GLU A 454 27.00 46.89 0.48
CA GLU A 454 28.09 47.87 0.62
C GLU A 454 28.30 48.63 -0.69
N ARG A 455 28.39 47.93 -1.83
CA ARG A 455 28.46 48.57 -3.15
C ARG A 455 27.28 49.51 -3.39
N ALA A 456 26.07 49.04 -3.12
CA ALA A 456 24.87 49.83 -3.35
C ALA A 456 24.78 51.06 -2.40
N ALA A 457 25.27 50.95 -1.16
CA ALA A 457 25.37 52.09 -0.25
C ALA A 457 26.41 53.12 -0.71
N MET A 458 27.53 52.67 -1.29
CA MET A 458 28.52 53.59 -1.89
C MET A 458 27.93 54.34 -3.08
N VAL A 459 27.15 53.68 -3.94
CA VAL A 459 26.44 54.33 -5.04
C VAL A 459 25.44 55.38 -4.54
N ASP A 460 24.71 55.10 -3.45
CA ASP A 460 23.79 56.08 -2.86
C ASP A 460 24.51 57.35 -2.35
N LEU A 461 25.76 57.22 -1.88
CA LEU A 461 26.55 58.32 -1.30
C LEU A 461 27.33 59.12 -2.35
N TYR A 462 27.91 58.44 -3.34
CA TYR A 462 28.87 59.01 -4.28
C TYR A 462 28.38 59.04 -5.74
N GLY A 463 27.19 58.48 -6.01
CA GLY A 463 26.65 58.35 -7.36
C GLY A 463 27.32 57.23 -8.18
N ASN A 464 26.91 57.09 -9.44
CA ASN A 464 27.37 56.02 -10.35
C ASN A 464 28.85 56.15 -10.80
N SER A 465 29.55 57.22 -10.43
CA SER A 465 30.96 57.47 -10.83
C SER A 465 31.99 56.60 -10.09
N TYR A 466 31.55 55.75 -9.16
CA TYR A 466 32.45 54.90 -8.38
C TYR A 466 33.07 53.75 -9.20
N ASP A 467 32.33 53.14 -10.14
CA ASP A 467 32.86 52.03 -10.95
C ASP A 467 34.02 52.47 -11.87
N SER A 468 34.18 53.77 -12.14
CA SER A 468 35.33 54.32 -12.89
C SER A 468 36.60 54.56 -12.07
N CYS A 469 36.58 54.44 -10.73
CA CYS A 469 37.71 54.77 -9.86
C CYS A 469 38.37 53.55 -9.18
N SER A 470 38.03 52.32 -9.58
CA SER A 470 38.61 51.09 -8.99
C SER A 470 39.60 50.35 -9.91
N VAL A 471 40.14 51.04 -10.91
CA VAL A 471 41.30 50.58 -11.69
C VAL A 471 42.31 51.73 -11.79
N MET A 472 43.17 51.85 -10.78
CA MET A 472 44.57 52.26 -10.92
C MET A 472 45.40 51.62 -9.81
#